data_AF-A0A941BII4-F1
#
_entry.id   AF-A0A941BII4-F1
#
_cell.length_a   1.000
_cell.length_b   1.000
_cell.length_c   1.000
_cell.angle_alpha   90.00
_cell.angle_beta   90.00
_cell.angle_gamma   90.00
#
_symmetry.space_group_name_H-M   'P 1'
#
loop_
_entity.id
_entity.type
_entity.pdbx_description
1 polymer ?
#
loop_
_entity_poly.entity_id
_entity_poly.type
_entity_poly.pdbx_seq_one_letter_code
_entity_poly.pdbx_strand_id
1 'polypeptide(L)'
;MGSRRAGEIALSHVGGGTISEVEAETEHGRSVWSVKILKNGSRYEVHVDRGSGEITRSRTKSDDDHGGSDDDGRHGRHGRHHD
;
A
#
# COMPACT_ATOMS: atom_id res chain seq x y z
N MET A 1 -7.99 7.86 18.82
CA MET A 1 -6.64 7.30 19.03
C MET A 1 -5.55 8.39 18.86
N GLY A 2 -4.45 8.35 19.62
CA GLY A 2 -3.35 9.32 19.53
C GLY A 2 -2.25 8.92 18.53
N SER A 3 -1.43 9.89 18.09
CA SER A 3 -0.36 9.72 17.08
C SER A 3 0.64 8.62 17.42
N ARG A 4 1.03 8.51 18.69
CA ARG A 4 1.95 7.46 19.18
C ARG A 4 1.45 6.05 18.85
N ARG A 5 0.17 5.78 19.12
CA ARG A 5 -0.42 4.44 18.92
C ARG A 5 -0.58 4.09 17.44
N ALA A 6 -0.89 5.07 16.61
CA ALA A 6 -0.91 4.88 15.15
C ALA A 6 0.49 4.57 14.62
N GLY A 7 1.52 5.26 15.13
CA GLY A 7 2.91 4.98 14.84
C GLY A 7 3.30 3.53 15.16
N GLU A 8 2.91 3.02 16.33
CA GLU A 8 3.18 1.64 16.75
C GLU A 8 2.49 0.60 15.85
N ILE A 9 1.24 0.85 15.46
CA ILE A 9 0.48 -0.04 14.55
C ILE A 9 1.14 -0.07 13.17
N ALA A 10 1.46 1.10 12.62
CA ALA A 10 2.13 1.22 11.34
C ALA A 10 3.53 0.57 11.36
N LEU A 11 4.29 0.78 12.43
CA LEU A 11 5.60 0.17 12.61
C LEU A 11 5.51 -1.36 12.69
N SER A 12 4.52 -1.88 13.42
CA SER A 12 4.27 -3.32 13.51
C SER A 12 3.87 -3.90 12.16
N HIS A 13 3.07 -3.18 11.39
CA HIS A 13 2.63 -3.60 10.06
C HIS A 13 3.78 -3.66 9.04
N VAL A 14 4.67 -2.66 9.05
CA VAL A 14 5.88 -2.64 8.22
C VAL A 14 6.92 -3.66 8.72
N GLY A 15 6.76 -4.19 9.92
CA GLY A 15 7.70 -5.12 10.55
C GLY A 15 9.00 -4.42 10.95
N GLY A 16 8.88 -3.22 11.52
CA GLY A 16 9.99 -2.38 11.99
C GLY A 16 10.35 -1.22 11.05
N GLY A 17 11.42 -0.51 11.40
CA GLY A 17 11.88 0.71 10.72
C GLY A 17 11.96 1.91 11.66
N THR A 18 12.11 3.10 11.07
CA THR A 18 12.13 4.36 11.82
C THR A 18 10.98 5.23 11.37
N ILE A 19 10.11 5.60 12.30
CA ILE A 19 9.05 6.57 12.04
C ILE A 19 9.72 7.93 11.80
N SER A 20 9.59 8.43 10.58
CA SER A 20 10.11 9.76 10.21
C SER A 20 9.13 10.85 10.61
N GLU A 21 7.84 10.61 10.38
CA GLU A 21 6.77 11.59 10.54
C GLU A 21 5.44 10.89 10.85
N VAL A 22 4.60 11.56 11.63
CA VAL A 22 3.22 11.15 11.93
C VAL A 22 2.33 12.38 11.81
N GLU A 23 1.43 12.38 10.84
CA GLU A 23 0.55 13.51 10.54
C GLU A 23 -0.92 13.09 10.68
N ALA A 24 -1.74 13.98 11.22
CA ALA A 24 -3.18 13.79 11.27
C ALA A 24 -3.79 14.31 9.97
N GLU A 25 -4.38 13.42 9.19
CA GLU A 25 -5.08 13.80 7.95
C GLU A 25 -6.57 13.52 8.06
N THR A 26 -7.34 14.05 7.12
CA THR A 26 -8.79 13.81 7.03
C THR A 26 -9.14 13.34 5.62
N GLU A 27 -9.43 12.05 5.47
CA GLU A 27 -9.85 11.45 4.20
C GLU A 27 -11.38 11.30 4.21
N HIS A 28 -12.08 11.96 3.30
CA HIS A 28 -13.55 11.87 3.17
C HIS A 28 -14.33 12.16 4.48
N GLY A 29 -13.89 13.15 5.25
CA GLY A 29 -14.50 13.51 6.54
C GLY A 29 -14.16 12.56 7.69
N ARG A 30 -13.32 11.55 7.46
CA ARG A 30 -12.82 10.63 8.49
C ARG A 30 -11.42 11.04 8.90
N SER A 31 -11.17 11.12 10.20
CA SER A 31 -9.84 11.41 10.72
C SER A 31 -8.96 10.17 10.59
N VAL A 32 -7.78 10.34 10.01
CA VAL A 32 -6.79 9.28 9.83
C VAL A 32 -5.42 9.77 10.29
N TRP A 33 -4.51 8.85 10.57
CA TRP A 33 -3.11 9.11 10.83
C TRP A 33 -2.28 8.62 9.65
N SER A 34 -1.50 9.50 9.04
CA SER A 34 -0.50 9.15 8.04
C SER A 34 0.86 8.99 8.73
N VAL A 35 1.42 7.78 8.66
CA VAL A 35 2.69 7.43 9.29
C VAL A 35 3.71 7.11 8.20
N LYS A 36 4.79 7.90 8.14
CA LYS A 36 5.91 7.69 7.23
C LYS A 36 7.01 6.92 7.94
N ILE A 37 7.37 5.75 7.43
CA ILE A 37 8.38 4.85 8.00
C ILE A 37 9.52 4.67 6.99
N LEU A 38 10.75 4.86 7.44
CA LEU A 38 11.96 4.58 6.68
C LEU A 38 12.51 3.22 7.11
N LYS A 39 12.64 2.29 6.16
CA LYS A 39 13.18 0.95 6.41
C LYS A 39 14.02 0.50 5.20
N ASN A 40 15.27 0.09 5.46
CA ASN A 40 16.22 -0.39 4.44
C ASN A 40 16.36 0.53 3.20
N GLY A 41 16.24 1.85 3.39
CA GLY A 41 16.30 2.82 2.27
C GLY A 41 14.99 3.01 1.51
N SER A 42 13.97 2.20 1.78
CA SER A 42 12.62 2.35 1.24
C SER A 42 11.74 3.18 2.19
N ARG A 43 10.82 3.95 1.61
CA ARG A 43 9.81 4.71 2.36
C ARG A 43 8.47 3.99 2.30
N TYR A 44 7.94 3.71 3.48
CA TYR A 44 6.63 3.13 3.69
C TYR A 44 5.70 4.22 4.20
N GLU A 45 4.51 4.29 3.61
CA GLU A 45 3.45 5.19 4.04
C GLU A 45 2.25 4.35 4.46
N VAL A 46 1.82 4.52 5.70
CA VAL A 46 0.73 3.74 6.29
C VAL A 46 -0.33 4.70 6.84
N HIS A 47 -1.56 4.56 6.36
CA HIS A 47 -2.71 5.31 6.84
C HIS A 47 -3.50 4.45 7.83
N VAL A 48 -3.72 4.98 9.03
CA VAL A 48 -4.40 4.31 10.13
C VAL A 48 -5.64 5.11 10.54
N ASP A 49 -6.79 4.47 10.64
CA ASP A 49 -8.03 5.12 11.10
C ASP A 49 -7.92 5.61 12.55
N ARG A 50 -8.31 6.86 12.83
CA ARG A 50 -8.23 7.42 14.20
C ARG A 50 -9.27 6.85 15.16
N GLY A 51 -10.37 6.34 14.65
CA GLY A 51 -11.48 5.78 15.41
C GLY A 51 -11.20 4.35 15.84
N SER A 52 -10.92 3.46 14.88
CA SER A 52 -10.71 2.02 15.12
C SER A 52 -9.25 1.62 15.29
N GLY A 53 -8.31 2.36 14.69
CA GLY A 53 -6.90 1.94 14.61
C GLY A 53 -6.62 0.96 13.46
N GLU A 54 -7.56 0.80 12.53
CA GLU A 54 -7.41 -0.11 11.40
C GLU A 54 -6.58 0.54 10.27
N ILE A 55 -5.78 -0.26 9.58
CA ILE A 55 -4.95 0.24 8.48
C ILE A 55 -5.82 0.36 7.24
N THR A 56 -6.11 1.58 6.83
CA THR A 56 -6.97 1.87 5.68
C THR A 56 -6.20 1.88 4.37
N ARG A 57 -4.92 2.24 4.42
CA ARG A 57 -4.01 2.21 3.26
C ARG A 57 -2.58 1.89 3.71
N SER A 58 -1.86 1.13 2.91
CA SER A 58 -0.40 1.00 3.01
C SER A 58 0.20 1.01 1.62
N ARG A 59 1.26 1.80 1.43
CA ARG A 59 2.04 1.84 0.19
C ARG A 59 3.51 1.75 0.54
N THR A 60 4.22 0.89 -0.18
CA THR A 60 5.67 0.94 -0.23
C THR A 60 6.07 1.65 -1.51
N LYS A 61 6.91 2.66 -1.43
CA LYS A 61 7.60 3.15 -2.63
C LYS A 61 8.84 2.30 -2.82
N SER A 62 8.65 1.15 -3.46
CA SER A 62 9.72 0.37 -4.07
C SER A 62 9.60 0.58 -5.57
N ASP A 63 10.72 0.84 -6.23
CA ASP A 63 10.84 0.95 -7.69
C ASP A 63 10.61 -0.43 -8.33
N ASP A 64 9.41 -1.00 -8.24
CA ASP A 64 9.03 -2.26 -8.88
C ASP A 64 7.51 -2.36 -9.03
N ASP A 65 6.97 -1.59 -9.98
CA ASP A 65 5.64 -1.84 -10.55
C ASP A 65 5.82 -2.05 -12.06
N HIS A 66 6.58 -3.10 -12.43
CA HIS A 66 6.56 -3.68 -13.77
C HIS A 66 5.33 -4.61 -13.91
N GLY A 67 4.14 -4.03 -13.87
CA GLY A 67 2.86 -4.75 -13.89
C GLY A 67 2.05 -4.55 -15.17
N GLY A 68 2.68 -4.59 -16.35
CA GLY A 68 2.00 -4.43 -17.63
C GLY A 68 2.62 -5.27 -18.74
N SER A 69 2.62 -6.60 -18.57
CA SER A 69 2.90 -7.53 -19.65
C SER A 69 1.59 -8.12 -20.15
N ASP A 70 0.82 -7.35 -20.92
CA ASP A 70 -0.19 -7.89 -21.82
C ASP A 70 0.50 -8.19 -23.17
N ASP A 71 1.38 -9.19 -23.13
CA ASP A 71 1.98 -9.82 -24.32
C ASP A 71 1.05 -10.93 -24.84
N ASP A 72 1.29 -11.29 -26.09
CA ASP A 72 0.85 -12.50 -26.80
C ASP A 72 -0.40 -12.41 -27.68
N GLY A 73 -0.11 -11.96 -28.90
CA GLY A 73 -0.94 -12.07 -30.08
C GLY A 73 -1.53 -13.47 -30.31
N ARG A 74 -2.81 -13.47 -30.66
CA ARG A 74 -3.54 -14.67 -31.11
C ARG A 74 -3.05 -15.12 -32.48
N HIS A 75 -1.96 -15.89 -32.51
CA HIS A 75 -1.56 -16.69 -33.66
C HIS A 75 -1.90 -18.17 -33.44
N GLY A 76 -2.88 -18.64 -34.23
CA GLY A 76 -3.06 -20.05 -34.62
C GLY A 76 -4.13 -20.82 -33.83
N ARG A 77 -4.82 -21.83 -34.36
CA ARG A 77 -5.07 -22.41 -35.69
C ARG A 77 -6.28 -23.37 -35.52
N HIS A 78 -6.88 -23.82 -36.63
CA HIS A 78 -7.67 -25.07 -36.82
C HIS A 78 -9.21 -25.06 -36.73
N GLY A 79 -9.83 -25.61 -37.79
CA GLY A 79 -10.94 -26.56 -37.69
C GLY A 79 -12.29 -26.12 -38.27
N ARG A 80 -12.49 -26.25 -39.59
CA ARG A 80 -13.86 -26.42 -40.13
C ARG A 80 -13.90 -27.62 -41.06
N HIS A 81 -14.32 -28.73 -40.45
CA HIS A 81 -14.91 -29.90 -41.08
C HIS A 81 -16.40 -29.55 -41.29
N HIS A 82 -16.93 -29.66 -42.51
CA HIS A 82 -18.36 -29.88 -42.71
C HIS A 82 -18.63 -30.49 -44.09
N ASP A 83 -19.24 -31.68 -44.03
CA ASP A 83 -20.02 -32.48 -45.00
C ASP A 83 -19.64 -32.48 -46.50
#